data_AF-A0A1W9RIR3-F1
#
_entry.id   AF-A0A1W9RIR3-F1
#
_cell.length_a   1.000
_cell.length_b   1.000
_cell.length_c   1.000
_cell.angle_alpha   90.00
_cell.angle_beta   90.00
_cell.angle_gamma   90.00
#
_symmetry.space_group_name_H-M   'P 1'
#
loop_
_entity.id
_entity.type
_entity.pdbx_description
1 polymer ?
#
loop_
_entity_poly.entity_id
_entity_poly.type
_entity_poly.pdbx_seq_one_letter_code
_entity_poly.pdbx_strand_id
1 'polypeptide(L)' 'MPEEYFDYQEIEEQPEELDSGHMVECPHCKRPIPHDALLCYYCGNKITKASLPKWVVILIAIIVISFLVLLI' A
#
# COMPACT_ATOMS: atom_id res chain seq x y z
N MET A 1 7.54 40.29 29.78
CA MET A 1 7.44 39.01 29.07
C MET A 1 6.34 39.20 28.04
N PRO A 2 6.68 39.44 26.75
CA PRO A 2 5.64 39.73 25.76
C PRO A 2 4.85 38.44 25.53
N GLU A 3 3.53 38.55 25.66
CA GLU A 3 2.59 37.47 25.37
C GLU A 3 2.59 37.23 23.87
N GLU A 4 3.37 36.25 23.41
CA GLU A 4 3.28 35.73 22.05
C GLU A 4 1.96 34.97 21.93
N TYR A 5 0.93 35.72 21.53
CA TYR A 5 -0.40 35.24 21.22
C TYR A 5 -0.34 34.37 19.96
N PHE A 6 -0.52 33.06 20.14
CA PHE A 6 -0.62 32.11 19.05
C PHE A 6 -1.88 32.39 18.24
N ASP A 7 -1.71 32.75 16.97
CA ASP A 7 -2.80 32.97 16.02
C ASP A 7 -3.28 31.60 15.52
N TYR A 8 -4.41 31.14 16.05
CA TYR A 8 -5.02 29.88 15.64
C TYR A 8 -5.82 30.11 14.37
N GLN A 9 -5.40 29.49 13.27
CA GLN A 9 -6.19 29.43 12.05
C GLN A 9 -7.20 28.28 12.17
N GLU A 10 -8.49 28.59 12.05
CA GLU A 10 -9.53 27.58 11.85
C GLU A 10 -9.38 26.99 10.44
N ILE A 11 -9.05 25.71 10.39
CA ILE A 11 -8.97 24.95 9.15
C ILE A 11 -10.25 24.13 9.06
N GLU A 12 -11.02 24.31 7.99
CA GLU A 12 -12.19 23.47 7.71
C GLU A 12 -11.71 22.05 7.37
N GLU A 13 -11.91 21.10 8.29
CA GLU A 13 -11.63 19.69 8.05
C GLU A 13 -12.55 19.14 6.96
N GLN A 14 -11.97 18.77 5.81
CA GLN A 14 -12.71 18.04 4.78
C GLN A 14 -12.88 16.58 5.20
N PRO A 15 -14.05 15.96 4.97
CA PRO A 15 -14.29 14.57 5.33
C PRO A 15 -13.38 13.63 4.52
N GLU A 16 -12.55 12.86 5.22
CA GLU A 16 -11.78 11.78 4.60
C GLU A 16 -12.71 10.62 4.22
N GLU A 17 -12.77 10.28 2.93
CA GLU A 17 -13.46 9.07 2.48
C GLU A 17 -12.65 7.84 2.91
N LEU A 18 -12.93 7.33 4.12
CA LEU A 18 -12.39 6.06 4.57
C LEU A 18 -12.99 4.91 3.75
N ASP A 19 -12.19 4.34 2.85
CA ASP A 19 -12.46 3.05 2.21
C ASP A 19 -12.39 1.92 3.26
N SER A 20 -13.48 1.78 4.00
CA SER A 20 -13.63 0.85 5.13
C SER A 20 -14.13 -0.53 4.70
N GLY A 21 -14.34 -0.76 3.39
CA GLY A 21 -15.15 -1.88 2.90
C GLY A 21 -14.44 -3.21 2.75
N HIS A 22 -13.13 -3.22 2.45
CA HIS A 22 -12.45 -4.45 2.08
C HIS A 22 -11.68 -5.06 3.26
N MET A 23 -12.31 -5.99 3.99
CA MET A 23 -11.63 -6.90 4.91
C MET A 23 -11.18 -8.18 4.19
N VAL A 24 -10.01 -8.69 4.55
CA VAL A 24 -9.46 -9.96 4.05
C VAL A 24 -9.00 -10.84 5.21
N GLU A 25 -8.88 -12.14 4.99
CA GLU A 25 -8.31 -13.03 5.99
C GLU A 25 -6.78 -12.96 5.99
N CYS A 26 -6.18 -12.87 7.19
CA CYS A 26 -4.74 -12.95 7.33
C CYS A 26 -4.23 -14.31 6.83
N PRO A 27 -3.24 -14.37 5.91
CA PRO A 27 -2.71 -15.62 5.37
C PRO A 27 -2.00 -16.50 6.41
N HIS A 28 -1.63 -15.93 7.57
CA HIS A 28 -0.93 -16.65 8.63
C HIS A 28 -1.86 -17.18 9.73
N CYS A 29 -2.85 -16.39 10.14
CA CYS A 29 -3.70 -16.72 11.30
C CYS A 29 -5.20 -16.75 11.00
N LYS A 30 -5.60 -16.46 9.75
CA LYS A 30 -6.99 -16.47 9.25
C LYS A 30 -7.95 -15.50 9.93
N ARG A 31 -7.46 -14.56 10.73
CA ARG A 31 -8.30 -13.51 11.32
C ARG A 31 -8.58 -12.40 10.31
N PRO A 32 -9.75 -11.75 10.38
CA PRO A 32 -10.10 -10.64 9.50
C PRO A 32 -9.18 -9.44 9.78
N ILE A 33 -8.57 -8.92 8.73
CA ILE A 33 -7.70 -7.73 8.73
C ILE A 33 -8.15 -6.80 7.59
N PRO A 34 -7.91 -5.48 7.68
CA PRO A 34 -8.18 -4.61 6.54
C PRO A 34 -7.29 -5.01 5.37
N HIS A 35 -7.82 -4.89 4.14
CA HIS A 35 -7.11 -5.27 2.93
C HIS A 35 -5.75 -4.61 2.90
N ASP A 36 -5.64 -3.32 3.22
CA ASP A 36 -4.40 -2.53 3.20
C ASP A 36 -3.53 -2.64 4.45
N ALA A 37 -3.78 -3.64 5.32
CA ALA A 37 -2.89 -3.94 6.43
C ALA A 37 -1.48 -4.30 5.93
N LEU A 38 -0.46 -3.60 6.45
CA LEU A 38 0.96 -3.98 6.31
C LEU A 38 1.39 -5.01 7.36
N LEU A 39 0.65 -5.11 8.46
CA LEU A 39 0.94 -5.96 9.61
C LEU A 39 -0.37 -6.53 10.17
N CYS A 40 -0.37 -7.80 10.56
CA CYS A 40 -1.48 -8.38 11.30
C CYS A 40 -1.37 -8.06 12.80
N TYR A 41 -2.27 -7.25 13.34
CA TYR A 41 -2.32 -6.94 14.79
C TYR A 41 -2.58 -8.17 15.68
N TYR A 42 -3.09 -9.26 15.12
CA TYR A 42 -3.38 -10.46 15.89
C TYR A 42 -2.21 -11.44 16.01
N CYS A 43 -1.43 -11.63 14.95
CA CYS A 43 -0.32 -12.60 14.94
C CYS A 43 1.07 -11.96 14.82
N GLY A 44 1.16 -10.66 14.54
CA GLY A 44 2.43 -9.94 14.42
C GLY A 44 3.18 -10.18 13.11
N ASN A 45 2.65 -10.99 12.19
CA ASN A 45 3.29 -11.20 10.88
C ASN A 45 3.03 -10.03 9.93
N LYS A 46 4.05 -9.71 9.12
CA LYS A 46 3.96 -8.72 8.03
C LYS A 46 3.16 -9.28 6.87
N ILE A 47 2.35 -8.44 6.24
CA ILE A 47 1.55 -8.80 5.07
C ILE A 47 2.27 -8.26 3.84
N THR A 48 2.90 -9.14 3.07
CA THR A 48 3.63 -8.74 1.85
C THR A 48 2.69 -8.79 0.65
N LYS A 49 2.30 -7.62 0.14
CA LYS A 49 1.48 -7.46 -1.07
C LYS A 49 2.29 -7.40 -2.37
N ALA A 50 3.53 -7.86 -2.36
CA ALA A 50 4.41 -7.77 -3.52
C ALA A 50 4.13 -8.91 -4.51
N SER A 51 2.96 -8.91 -5.15
CA SER A 51 2.76 -9.70 -6.37
C SER A 51 2.80 -8.74 -7.56
N LEU A 52 3.94 -8.69 -8.25
CA LEU A 52 4.03 -8.05 -9.56
C LEU A 52 2.99 -8.72 -10.48
N PRO A 53 2.13 -7.95 -11.16
CA PRO A 53 1.07 -8.54 -11.94
C PRO A 53 1.67 -9.29 -13.14
N LYS A 54 1.08 -10.44 -13.50
CA LYS A 54 1.65 -11.37 -14.50
C LYS A 54 1.97 -10.72 -15.86
N TRP A 55 1.16 -9.76 -16.30
CA TRP A 55 1.38 -9.03 -17.55
C TRP A 55 2.65 -8.17 -17.52
N VAL A 56 3.01 -7.59 -16.37
CA VAL A 56 4.27 -6.85 -16.19
C VAL A 56 5.48 -7.77 -16.32
N VAL A 57 5.41 -8.98 -15.76
CA VAL A 57 6.47 -9.99 -15.90
C VAL A 57 6.66 -10.39 -17.37
N ILE A 58 5.56 -10.57 -18.11
CA ILE A 58 5.61 -10.89 -19.54
C ILE A 58 6.24 -9.75 -20.35
N LEU A 59 5.85 -8.50 -20.08
CA LEU A 59 6.44 -7.33 -20.75
C LEU A 59 7.95 -7.23 -20.52
N ILE A 60 8.40 -7.42 -19.27
CA ILE A 60 9.83 -7.41 -18.92
C ILE A 60 10.56 -8.52 -19.69
N ALA A 61 10.01 -9.73 -19.73
CA ALA A 61 10.61 -10.84 -20.47
C ALA A 61 10.74 -10.55 -21.97
N ILE A 62 9.69 -10.00 -22.60
CA ILE A 62 9.71 -9.64 -24.02
C ILE A 62 10.77 -8.58 -24.32
N ILE A 63 10.88 -7.55 -23.47
CA ILE A 63 11.87 -6.48 -23.63
C ILE A 63 13.29 -7.06 -23.54
N VAL A 64 13.56 -7.93 -22.57
CA VAL A 64 14.88 -8.57 -22.41
C VAL A 64 15.20 -9.47 -23.60
N ILE A 65 14.25 -10.29 -24.06
CA ILE A 65 14.44 -11.18 -25.23
C ILE A 65 14.70 -10.36 -26.49
N SER A 66 13.92 -9.30 -26.72
CA SER A 66 14.10 -8.40 -27.87
C SER A 66 15.49 -7.76 -27.86
N PHE A 67 15.94 -7.27 -26.71
CA PHE A 67 17.25 -6.65 -26.57
C PHE A 67 18.40 -7.65 -26.82
N LEU A 68 18.28 -8.89 -26.33
CA LEU A 68 19.26 -9.96 -26.60
C LEU A 68 19.32 -10.35 -28.08
N VAL A 69 18.18 -10.39 -28.77
CA VAL A 69 18.12 -10.68 -30.22
C VAL A 69 18.70 -9.54 -31.04
N LEU A 70 18.52 -8.28 -30.62
CA LEU A 70 19.08 -7.10 -31.29
C LEU A 70 20.60 -6.93 -31.06
N LEU A 71 21.15 -7.55 -30.01
CA LEU A 71 22.58 -7.52 -29.70
C LEU A 71 23.38 -8.66 -30.38
N ILE A 72 22.69 -9.63 -31.01
CA ILE A 72 23.27 -10.70 -31.82
C ILE A 72 23.33 -10.27 -33.29
#